data_AF-A0A818NLE3-F1
#
_entry.id   AF-A0A818NLE3-F1
#
_cell.length_a   1.000
_cell.length_b   1.000
_cell.length_c   1.000
_cell.angle_alpha   90.00
_cell.angle_beta   90.00
_cell.angle_gamma   90.00
#
_symmetry.space_group_name_H-M   'P 1'
#
loop_
_entity.id
_entity.type
_entity.pdbx_description
1 polymer ?
#
loop_
_entity_poly.entity_id
_entity_poly.type
_entity_poly.pdbx_seq_one_letter_code
_entity_poly.pdbx_strand_id
1 'polypeptide(L)'
;MIFSYPGYGGDPYDPCDPYDPCDPYNPHDPTIRFFPLGNFHTSSSSVTSVLLVIPVGLVTLTVPVISSTLIGAVTSSVLAKLLIFTYFISSSISGGPRSTAIPNIPTSARWSQNGVTVAGGNGREKATNQLMDPQGLFVDDDQTIVISDMSNHRIVQWKKGEINGQVIAGGNGGGNRLDQFNQPTDVVIDKETDSLIICDCKNDRVVRWLRRSGTTQGEIFIDTIACWGLGMGDQRNLYVSDPKKDEVRRYPIGGKNGTIVAGGNGKGPGLNQLNSPNYIFANRQQTVYASDSRNHRVMKWHKDAKEGIAVAGGLGQGNALTQLSLPEGFFVDTSGNLYIADSANNRVLRWLQAAKQGTVIAGGNGEGSAVNQFHCQRGLFFDRHGNLYVVDMTNQRVQQFSIE
;
A
#
# COMPACT_ATOMS: atom_id res chain seq x y z
N MET A 1 24.19 -10.69 34.97
CA MET A 1 23.37 -11.17 33.85
C MET A 1 22.57 -9.99 33.33
N ILE A 2 23.09 -9.30 32.32
CA ILE A 2 22.36 -8.24 31.62
C ILE A 2 21.69 -8.93 30.44
N PHE A 3 20.36 -8.90 30.40
CA PHE A 3 19.60 -9.40 29.27
C PHE A 3 19.85 -8.46 28.08
N SER A 4 20.57 -8.94 27.08
CA SER A 4 20.66 -8.31 25.76
C SER A 4 19.32 -8.51 25.04
N TYR A 5 18.62 -7.42 24.75
CA TYR A 5 17.50 -7.42 23.82
C TYR A 5 18.02 -7.88 22.43
N PRO A 6 17.30 -8.74 21.70
CA PRO A 6 17.69 -9.09 20.34
C PRO A 6 17.61 -7.82 19.49
N GLY A 7 18.76 -7.41 18.98
CA GLY A 7 18.97 -6.15 18.30
C GLY A 7 18.17 -6.02 17.00
N TYR A 8 17.86 -4.78 16.66
CA TYR A 8 17.53 -4.33 15.32
C TYR A 8 18.60 -4.84 14.34
N GLY A 9 18.31 -5.93 13.63
CA GLY A 9 19.20 -6.53 12.62
C GLY A 9 19.03 -5.86 11.26
N GLY A 10 19.21 -4.54 11.20
CA GLY A 10 19.37 -3.82 9.95
C GLY A 10 20.82 -3.36 9.79
N ASP A 11 21.36 -3.42 8.59
CA ASP A 11 22.65 -2.80 8.30
C ASP A 11 22.41 -1.29 8.17
N PRO A 12 22.91 -0.45 9.11
CA PRO A 12 22.71 1.00 9.04
C PRO A 12 23.36 1.64 7.81
N TYR A 13 24.15 0.88 7.03
CA TYR A 13 24.76 1.31 5.77
C TYR A 13 24.06 0.80 4.51
N ASP A 14 23.01 -0.02 4.61
CA ASP A 14 22.24 -0.46 3.44
C ASP A 14 21.10 0.56 3.16
N PRO A 15 21.23 1.43 2.14
CA PRO A 15 20.20 2.39 1.78
C PRO A 15 18.90 1.71 1.29
N CYS A 16 18.98 0.42 0.96
CA CYS A 16 17.85 -0.39 0.53
C CYS A 16 17.17 -1.09 1.70
N ASP A 17 17.83 -1.20 2.86
CA ASP A 17 17.16 -1.62 4.08
C ASP A 17 15.95 -0.69 4.28
N PRO A 18 14.73 -1.23 4.42
CA PRO A 18 13.65 -0.45 5.00
C PRO A 18 14.07 -0.03 6.42
N TYR A 19 14.80 1.10 6.48
CA TYR A 19 14.60 2.14 7.47
C TYR A 19 13.10 2.15 7.77
N ASP A 20 12.72 2.04 9.03
CA ASP A 20 11.34 2.23 9.43
C ASP A 20 11.18 3.73 9.72
N PRO A 21 10.89 4.58 8.70
CA PRO A 21 10.53 5.96 8.92
C PRO A 21 9.28 6.07 9.76
N CYS A 22 8.55 5.00 10.08
CA CYS A 22 7.38 5.03 10.94
C CYS A 22 7.72 4.57 12.40
N ASP A 23 8.97 4.17 12.70
CA ASP A 23 9.49 3.92 14.05
C ASP A 23 9.69 5.26 14.81
N PRO A 24 9.06 5.47 15.98
CA PRO A 24 9.26 6.66 16.80
C PRO A 24 10.62 6.73 17.54
N TYR A 25 11.45 5.68 17.53
CA TYR A 25 12.72 5.62 18.28
C TYR A 25 13.98 5.72 17.42
N ASN A 26 13.89 6.39 16.28
CA ASN A 26 15.01 6.48 15.35
C ASN A 26 16.11 7.49 15.79
N PRO A 27 17.39 7.08 15.93
CA PRO A 27 18.50 7.98 16.25
C PRO A 27 18.99 8.83 15.05
N HIS A 28 18.47 8.62 13.84
CA HIS A 28 18.89 9.29 12.60
C HIS A 28 17.88 10.29 12.02
N ASP A 29 16.90 10.73 12.80
CA ASP A 29 16.06 11.85 12.39
C ASP A 29 16.92 13.13 12.24
N PRO A 30 17.11 13.66 11.01
CA PRO A 30 17.89 14.89 10.82
C PRO A 30 17.22 16.12 11.45
N THR A 31 15.97 15.99 11.92
CA THR A 31 15.23 17.04 12.64
C THR A 31 15.42 17.00 14.17
N ILE A 32 16.00 15.93 14.73
CA ILE A 32 16.33 15.86 16.16
C ILE A 32 17.70 16.51 16.40
N ARG A 33 17.70 17.79 16.78
CA ARG A 33 18.87 18.39 17.45
C ARG A 33 18.87 17.93 18.91
N PHE A 34 19.85 17.11 19.28
CA PHE A 34 20.14 16.84 20.69
C PHE A 34 20.56 18.15 21.37
N PHE A 35 19.68 18.73 22.18
CA PHE A 35 20.10 19.70 23.19
C PHE A 35 20.71 18.90 24.35
N PRO A 36 21.90 19.28 24.87
CA PRO A 36 22.46 18.61 26.04
C PRO A 36 21.50 18.76 27.22
N LEU A 37 21.12 17.64 27.81
CA LEU A 37 20.25 17.59 28.98
C LEU A 37 20.92 18.31 30.16
N GLY A 38 20.30 19.41 30.60
CA GLY A 38 20.58 20.01 31.90
C GLY A 38 20.14 19.07 33.02
N ASN A 39 20.99 18.89 34.02
CA ASN A 39 20.75 18.06 35.19
C ASN A 39 19.46 18.48 35.92
N PHE A 40 18.48 17.58 36.02
CA PHE A 40 17.35 17.72 36.94
C PHE A 40 17.54 16.81 38.15
N HIS A 41 17.61 17.44 39.32
CA HIS A 41 17.52 16.78 40.63
C HIS A 41 16.11 16.20 40.84
N THR A 42 16.04 14.97 41.33
CA THR A 42 14.81 14.34 41.78
C THR A 42 14.47 14.76 43.22
N SER A 43 13.21 15.07 43.47
CA SER A 43 12.62 14.96 44.81
C SER A 43 11.22 14.34 44.73
N SER A 44 10.95 13.52 45.73
CA SER A 44 9.86 12.56 45.88
C SER A 44 8.50 13.17 46.23
N SER A 45 7.41 12.51 45.85
CA SER A 45 6.36 12.07 46.80
C SER A 45 5.27 11.21 46.13
N SER A 46 4.74 10.30 46.94
CA SER A 46 3.78 9.23 46.68
C SER A 46 2.32 9.68 46.72
N VAL A 47 1.45 9.07 45.91
CA VAL A 47 0.02 8.86 46.25
C VAL A 47 -0.47 7.52 45.70
N THR A 48 -0.98 6.68 46.60
CA THR A 48 -1.77 5.48 46.34
C THR A 48 -3.26 5.83 46.27
N SER A 49 -4.00 5.24 45.33
CA SER A 49 -5.46 5.09 45.43
C SER A 49 -5.94 3.89 44.61
N VAL A 50 -6.64 2.99 45.29
CA VAL A 50 -7.47 1.88 44.79
C VAL A 50 -8.92 2.36 44.90
N LEU A 51 -9.81 2.09 43.92
CA LEU A 51 -11.13 1.42 44.13
C LEU A 51 -12.05 1.40 42.88
N LEU A 52 -12.71 0.24 42.75
CA LEU A 52 -14.08 -0.08 42.31
C LEU A 52 -14.50 -0.10 40.82
N VAL A 53 -14.89 -1.31 40.41
CA VAL A 53 -15.68 -1.65 39.21
C VAL A 53 -17.17 -1.69 39.58
N ILE A 54 -18.04 -1.17 38.71
CA ILE A 54 -19.47 -1.49 38.67
C ILE A 54 -19.86 -1.72 37.20
N PRO A 55 -20.44 -2.88 36.82
CA PRO A 55 -21.08 -3.06 35.52
C PRO A 55 -22.59 -2.80 35.62
N VAL A 56 -23.15 -1.99 34.72
CA VAL A 56 -24.60 -1.78 34.61
C VAL A 56 -25.09 -2.19 33.22
N GLY A 57 -25.91 -3.24 33.20
CA GLY A 57 -27.18 -3.29 32.46
C GLY A 57 -27.17 -3.64 30.97
N LEU A 58 -27.59 -4.86 30.65
CA LEU A 58 -28.19 -5.24 29.36
C LEU A 58 -29.52 -4.48 29.16
N VAL A 59 -29.75 -3.94 27.96
CA VAL A 59 -31.07 -3.50 27.49
C VAL A 59 -31.47 -4.38 26.30
N THR A 60 -32.47 -5.23 26.48
CA THR A 60 -33.16 -5.95 25.40
C THR A 60 -34.37 -5.14 24.94
N LEU A 61 -34.41 -4.80 23.65
CA LEU A 61 -35.52 -4.07 23.02
C LEU A 61 -36.43 -5.08 22.30
N THR A 62 -37.67 -5.24 22.79
CA THR A 62 -38.71 -6.05 22.14
C THR A 62 -39.53 -5.17 21.19
N VAL A 63 -39.69 -5.61 19.94
CA VAL A 63 -40.56 -4.97 18.94
C VAL A 63 -41.87 -5.76 18.85
N PRO A 64 -43.06 -5.13 18.94
CA PRO A 64 -44.32 -5.85 18.80
C PRO A 64 -44.60 -6.19 17.33
N VAL A 65 -44.93 -7.46 17.09
CA VAL A 65 -45.51 -7.98 15.85
C VAL A 65 -47.01 -7.67 15.87
N ILE A 66 -47.51 -6.95 14.86
CA ILE A 66 -48.95 -6.80 14.64
C ILE A 66 -49.35 -7.73 13.50
N SER A 67 -50.23 -8.68 13.81
CA SER A 67 -50.80 -9.65 12.88
C SER A 67 -52.16 -9.19 12.32
N SER A 68 -52.31 -9.42 11.02
CA SER A 68 -53.51 -9.84 10.26
C SER A 68 -54.81 -8.99 10.21
N THR A 69 -55.18 -8.75 8.95
CA THR A 69 -56.53 -8.77 8.31
C THR A 69 -57.52 -7.63 8.55
N LEU A 70 -57.70 -6.82 7.50
CA LEU A 70 -59.02 -6.35 7.08
C LEU A 70 -59.09 -6.30 5.53
N ILE A 71 -60.02 -7.08 4.97
CA ILE A 71 -60.41 -7.09 3.56
C ILE A 71 -61.47 -5.99 3.37
N GLY A 72 -61.29 -5.10 2.40
CA GLY A 72 -62.34 -4.15 2.01
C GLY A 72 -61.87 -3.09 1.00
N ALA A 73 -62.25 -3.31 -0.27
CA ALA A 73 -62.41 -2.33 -1.34
C ALA A 73 -61.23 -1.37 -1.67
N VAL A 74 -60.42 -1.75 -2.66
CA VAL A 74 -59.61 -0.79 -3.42
C VAL A 74 -60.27 -0.58 -4.77
N THR A 75 -60.94 0.57 -4.91
CA THR A 75 -61.36 1.12 -6.20
C THR A 75 -60.14 1.54 -7.03
N SER A 76 -60.12 1.10 -8.29
CA SER A 76 -59.29 1.53 -9.42
C SER A 76 -58.06 2.43 -9.15
N SER A 77 -56.90 1.83 -8.87
CA SER A 77 -55.60 2.41 -9.27
C SER A 77 -54.42 1.42 -9.31
N VAL A 78 -54.63 0.12 -9.07
CA VAL A 78 -53.52 -0.87 -8.96
C VAL A 78 -53.43 -1.83 -10.15
N LEU A 79 -54.35 -1.76 -11.13
CA LEU A 79 -54.29 -2.57 -12.36
C LEU A 79 -53.45 -1.94 -13.50
N ALA A 80 -52.72 -0.85 -13.25
CA ALA A 80 -51.81 -0.22 -14.21
C ALA A 80 -50.32 -0.47 -13.93
N LYS A 81 -49.97 -1.44 -13.06
CA LYS A 81 -48.57 -1.81 -12.77
C LYS A 81 -48.25 -3.29 -12.98
N LEU A 82 -49.11 -4.03 -13.68
CA LEU A 82 -48.91 -5.45 -13.98
C LEU A 82 -48.94 -5.72 -15.48
N LEU A 83 -48.08 -5.03 -16.24
CA LEU A 83 -47.84 -5.32 -17.67
C LEU A 83 -46.51 -4.74 -18.19
N ILE A 84 -45.46 -4.73 -17.35
CA ILE A 84 -44.07 -4.55 -17.79
C ILE A 84 -43.21 -5.55 -17.00
N PHE A 85 -43.39 -6.84 -17.26
CA PHE A 85 -42.52 -7.88 -16.71
C PHE A 85 -42.30 -9.01 -17.72
N THR A 86 -42.05 -8.68 -18.98
CA THR A 86 -41.45 -9.56 -19.99
C THR A 86 -41.11 -8.73 -21.23
N TYR A 87 -40.11 -7.83 -21.16
CA TYR A 87 -39.30 -7.39 -22.31
C TYR A 87 -38.17 -6.42 -21.88
N PHE A 88 -37.30 -6.85 -20.96
CA PHE A 88 -35.97 -6.20 -20.78
C PHE A 88 -34.97 -7.26 -20.31
N ILE A 89 -34.75 -8.26 -21.16
CA ILE A 89 -33.54 -9.09 -21.11
C ILE A 89 -32.90 -8.99 -22.50
N SER A 90 -32.28 -7.84 -22.80
CA SER A 90 -31.19 -7.72 -23.79
C SER A 90 -30.80 -6.25 -24.03
N SER A 91 -30.24 -5.55 -23.03
CA SER A 91 -29.39 -4.35 -23.25
C SER A 91 -29.01 -3.59 -21.97
N SER A 92 -28.39 -4.24 -20.97
CA SER A 92 -27.71 -3.49 -19.88
C SER A 92 -26.77 -4.34 -19.03
N ILE A 93 -25.92 -5.17 -19.64
CA ILE A 93 -24.76 -5.76 -18.96
C ILE A 93 -23.50 -5.41 -19.77
N SER A 94 -23.05 -4.16 -19.67
CA SER A 94 -21.66 -3.78 -19.94
C SER A 94 -21.40 -2.37 -19.39
N GLY A 95 -21.33 -2.27 -18.07
CA GLY A 95 -21.07 -1.00 -17.41
C GLY A 95 -20.83 -1.17 -15.92
N GLY A 96 -20.22 -2.29 -15.53
CA GLY A 96 -19.60 -2.38 -14.21
C GLY A 96 -18.44 -1.38 -14.16
N PRO A 97 -18.25 -0.69 -13.05
CA PRO A 97 -17.27 0.37 -12.95
C PRO A 97 -15.85 -0.15 -13.15
N ARG A 98 -15.05 0.61 -13.90
CA ARG A 98 -13.72 0.22 -14.37
C ARG A 98 -12.73 0.31 -13.22
N SER A 99 -12.57 -0.77 -12.45
CA SER A 99 -11.28 -1.07 -11.80
C SER A 99 -10.17 -0.96 -12.86
N THR A 100 -9.01 -0.37 -12.53
CA THR A 100 -7.80 -0.51 -13.37
C THR A 100 -7.65 -1.99 -13.69
N ALA A 101 -7.90 -2.35 -14.96
CA ALA A 101 -7.81 -3.75 -15.35
C ALA A 101 -6.35 -4.16 -15.18
N ILE A 102 -6.06 -4.94 -14.14
CA ILE A 102 -4.76 -5.59 -13.96
C ILE A 102 -4.41 -6.25 -15.30
N PRO A 103 -3.30 -5.87 -15.96
CA PRO A 103 -2.98 -6.40 -17.26
C PRO A 103 -2.78 -7.92 -17.20
N ASN A 104 -3.12 -8.59 -18.30
CA ASN A 104 -2.63 -9.93 -18.56
C ASN A 104 -1.31 -9.81 -19.33
N ILE A 105 -0.19 -10.11 -18.68
CA ILE A 105 1.13 -9.95 -19.28
C ILE A 105 1.54 -11.31 -19.86
N PRO A 106 1.78 -11.42 -21.19
CA PRO A 106 2.21 -12.68 -21.78
C PRO A 106 3.49 -13.20 -21.12
N THR A 107 3.60 -14.51 -20.91
CA THR A 107 4.81 -15.12 -20.34
C THR A 107 6.04 -14.97 -21.24
N SER A 108 5.83 -14.74 -22.54
CA SER A 108 6.88 -14.39 -23.51
C SER A 108 7.29 -12.92 -23.48
N ALA A 109 6.55 -12.04 -22.79
CA ALA A 109 6.80 -10.61 -22.79
C ALA A 109 8.24 -10.29 -22.39
N ARG A 110 8.79 -9.27 -23.06
CA ARG A 110 10.10 -8.67 -22.82
C ARG A 110 9.91 -7.17 -22.71
N TRP A 111 10.85 -6.53 -22.03
CA TRP A 111 10.86 -5.10 -21.85
C TRP A 111 12.18 -4.56 -22.36
N SER A 112 12.14 -3.32 -22.85
CA SER A 112 13.35 -2.56 -23.14
C SER A 112 14.30 -2.64 -21.95
N GLN A 113 15.59 -2.83 -22.18
CA GLN A 113 16.56 -2.90 -21.09
C GLN A 113 17.00 -1.51 -20.60
N ASN A 114 16.79 -0.49 -21.44
CA ASN A 114 16.96 0.91 -21.08
C ASN A 114 15.59 1.50 -20.71
N GLY A 115 15.53 2.12 -19.54
CA GLY A 115 14.38 2.86 -19.06
C GLY A 115 14.38 4.31 -19.55
N VAL A 116 13.21 4.93 -19.48
CA VAL A 116 13.02 6.36 -19.69
C VAL A 116 12.55 6.97 -18.37
N THR A 117 13.23 8.02 -17.90
CA THR A 117 12.75 8.79 -16.74
C THR A 117 11.46 9.51 -17.11
N VAL A 118 10.37 9.18 -16.43
CA VAL A 118 9.02 9.75 -16.68
C VAL A 118 8.53 10.67 -15.56
N ALA A 119 9.20 10.65 -14.40
CA ALA A 119 8.97 11.60 -13.30
C ALA A 119 10.24 11.73 -12.44
N GLY A 120 10.48 12.90 -11.86
CA GLY A 120 11.63 13.16 -10.99
C GLY A 120 12.98 13.18 -11.72
N GLY A 121 14.05 12.84 -11.00
CA GLY A 121 15.42 12.77 -11.53
C GLY A 121 16.15 14.12 -11.67
N ASN A 122 15.55 15.22 -11.20
CA ASN A 122 16.07 16.58 -11.37
C ASN A 122 16.60 17.21 -10.06
N GLY A 123 16.97 16.39 -9.07
CA GLY A 123 17.41 16.83 -7.75
C GLY A 123 16.60 16.20 -6.62
N ARG A 124 16.93 16.59 -5.37
CA ARG A 124 16.36 16.02 -4.13
C ARG A 124 15.60 17.06 -3.29
N GLU A 125 14.98 18.04 -3.92
CA GLU A 125 14.21 19.08 -3.23
C GLU A 125 12.72 19.00 -3.61
N LYS A 126 12.00 20.11 -3.46
CA LYS A 126 10.53 20.19 -3.57
C LYS A 126 10.03 20.85 -4.86
N ALA A 127 10.89 21.10 -5.85
CA ALA A 127 10.44 21.65 -7.13
C ALA A 127 9.42 20.71 -7.81
N THR A 128 8.62 21.24 -8.74
CA THR A 128 7.55 20.47 -9.39
C THR A 128 8.07 19.32 -10.25
N ASN A 129 9.32 19.37 -10.71
CA ASN A 129 9.97 18.29 -11.47
C ASN A 129 10.93 17.44 -10.61
N GLN A 130 10.89 17.58 -9.28
CA GLN A 130 11.75 16.87 -8.32
C GLN A 130 10.92 15.99 -7.38
N LEU A 131 11.57 14.94 -6.88
CA LEU A 131 11.05 14.02 -5.87
C LEU A 131 12.08 13.90 -4.74
N MET A 132 11.63 13.53 -3.55
CA MET A 132 12.46 13.21 -2.39
C MET A 132 11.91 11.97 -1.68
N ASP A 133 12.68 10.90 -1.78
CA ASP A 133 12.45 9.54 -1.33
C ASP A 133 11.08 8.98 -1.76
N PRO A 134 10.76 8.98 -3.07
CA PRO A 134 9.50 8.45 -3.55
C PRO A 134 9.36 6.96 -3.20
N GLN A 135 8.15 6.53 -2.83
CA GLN A 135 7.88 5.18 -2.33
C GLN A 135 6.89 4.42 -3.21
N GLY A 136 5.59 4.62 -2.98
CA GLY A 136 4.50 4.05 -3.75
C GLY A 136 4.19 4.83 -5.01
N LEU A 137 3.69 4.11 -6.02
CA LEU A 137 3.16 4.70 -7.24
C LEU A 137 1.88 3.99 -7.68
N PHE A 138 1.06 4.72 -8.42
CA PHE A 138 -0.09 4.18 -9.16
C PHE A 138 -0.10 4.78 -10.56
N VAL A 139 -0.40 3.96 -11.57
CA VAL A 139 -0.56 4.42 -12.95
C VAL A 139 -2.03 4.27 -13.37
N ASP A 140 -2.67 5.38 -13.71
CA ASP A 140 -4.06 5.41 -14.15
C ASP A 140 -4.20 4.99 -15.64
N ASP A 141 -5.42 4.77 -16.13
CA ASP A 141 -5.68 4.22 -17.47
C ASP A 141 -5.17 5.10 -18.61
N ASP A 142 -4.98 6.39 -18.36
CA ASP A 142 -4.45 7.39 -19.28
C ASP A 142 -2.92 7.56 -19.17
N GLN A 143 -2.25 6.67 -18.41
CA GLN A 143 -0.83 6.72 -18.09
C GLN A 143 -0.42 7.92 -17.22
N THR A 144 -1.37 8.56 -16.54
CA THR A 144 -1.06 9.49 -15.45
C THR A 144 -0.44 8.72 -14.29
N ILE A 145 0.71 9.18 -13.83
CA ILE A 145 1.47 8.59 -12.72
C ILE A 145 1.16 9.39 -11.47
N VAL A 146 0.73 8.73 -10.41
CA VAL A 146 0.54 9.32 -9.07
C VAL A 146 1.59 8.71 -8.14
N ILE A 147 2.33 9.55 -7.42
CA ILE A 147 3.50 9.14 -6.63
C ILE A 147 3.37 9.69 -5.22
N SER A 148 3.69 8.88 -4.22
CA SER A 148 3.93 9.35 -2.86
C SER A 148 5.36 9.91 -2.74
N ASP A 149 5.46 11.23 -2.69
CA ASP A 149 6.72 11.97 -2.54
C ASP A 149 7.00 12.15 -1.04
N MET A 150 7.50 11.08 -0.41
CA MET A 150 7.45 10.83 1.03
C MET A 150 8.10 11.96 1.84
N SER A 151 9.36 12.29 1.54
CA SER A 151 10.11 13.27 2.30
C SER A 151 9.66 14.71 2.03
N ASN A 152 8.97 14.96 0.91
CA ASN A 152 8.30 16.23 0.64
C ASN A 152 6.85 16.29 1.17
N HIS A 153 6.36 15.23 1.82
CA HIS A 153 5.06 15.18 2.50
C HIS A 153 3.87 15.51 1.59
N ARG A 154 3.89 14.96 0.37
CA ARG A 154 2.90 15.29 -0.66
C ARG A 154 2.66 14.12 -1.61
N ILE A 155 1.50 14.15 -2.25
CA ILE A 155 1.19 13.29 -3.40
C ILE A 155 1.26 14.13 -4.66
N VAL A 156 2.01 13.66 -5.65
CA VAL A 156 2.26 14.39 -6.89
C VAL A 156 1.83 13.54 -8.08
N GLN A 157 1.24 14.19 -9.08
CA GLN A 157 0.82 13.58 -10.33
C GLN A 157 1.67 14.09 -11.49
N TRP A 158 2.02 13.21 -12.42
CA TRP A 158 2.55 13.57 -13.74
C TRP A 158 1.63 12.98 -14.81
N LYS A 159 1.12 13.83 -15.70
CA LYS A 159 0.47 13.31 -16.91
C LYS A 159 1.53 12.90 -17.91
N LYS A 160 1.16 11.97 -18.79
CA LYS A 160 2.04 11.49 -19.85
C LYS A 160 2.65 12.65 -20.65
N GLY A 161 3.97 12.71 -20.69
CA GLY A 161 4.74 13.70 -21.45
C GLY A 161 4.96 15.04 -20.73
N GLU A 162 4.40 15.24 -19.55
CA GLU A 162 4.69 16.41 -18.73
C GLU A 162 6.06 16.26 -18.04
N ILE A 163 6.81 17.37 -17.97
CA ILE A 163 8.10 17.41 -17.26
C ILE A 163 7.88 17.78 -15.79
N ASN A 164 6.91 18.65 -15.52
CA ASN A 164 6.57 19.12 -14.19
C ASN A 164 5.36 18.35 -13.66
N GLY A 165 5.46 17.89 -12.43
CA GLY A 165 4.37 17.30 -11.68
C GLY A 165 3.49 18.36 -11.03
N GLN A 166 2.28 17.93 -10.70
CA GLN A 166 1.29 18.71 -9.98
C GLN A 166 1.05 18.08 -8.61
N VAL A 167 1.17 18.87 -7.55
CA VAL A 167 0.76 18.43 -6.21
C VAL A 167 -0.76 18.30 -6.19
N ILE A 168 -1.27 17.11 -5.89
CA ILE A 168 -2.72 16.80 -5.90
C ILE A 168 -3.28 16.51 -4.51
N ALA A 169 -2.42 16.27 -3.52
CA ALA A 169 -2.78 16.18 -2.10
C ALA A 169 -1.58 16.51 -1.21
N GLY A 170 -1.83 17.10 -0.04
CA GLY A 170 -0.77 17.51 0.90
C GLY A 170 0.07 18.69 0.38
N GLY A 171 1.38 18.68 0.66
CA GLY A 171 2.31 19.73 0.20
C GLY A 171 2.31 21.01 1.05
N ASN A 172 1.54 21.05 2.14
CA ASN A 172 1.50 22.16 3.10
C ASN A 172 2.47 21.96 4.28
N GLY A 173 3.62 21.32 4.00
CA GLY A 173 4.62 20.91 4.99
C GLY A 173 4.23 19.64 5.77
N GLY A 174 5.19 19.11 6.51
CA GLY A 174 5.00 17.95 7.39
C GLY A 174 4.09 18.28 8.56
N GLY A 175 3.11 17.42 8.84
CA GLY A 175 2.24 17.56 10.00
C GLY A 175 1.01 16.67 9.94
N ASN A 176 0.08 16.85 10.88
CA ASN A 176 -1.09 15.99 11.09
C ASN A 176 -2.44 16.67 10.77
N ARG A 177 -2.43 17.90 10.24
CA ARG A 177 -3.66 18.57 9.78
C ARG A 177 -4.29 17.82 8.59
N LEU A 178 -5.54 18.16 8.28
CA LEU A 178 -6.27 17.53 7.17
C LEU A 178 -5.74 17.92 5.78
N ASP A 179 -4.96 19.01 5.70
CA ASP A 179 -4.27 19.49 4.50
C ASP A 179 -2.79 19.09 4.45
N GLN A 180 -2.31 18.31 5.42
CA GLN A 180 -0.91 17.91 5.56
C GLN A 180 -0.77 16.38 5.58
N PHE A 181 0.42 15.92 5.17
CA PHE A 181 0.89 14.57 5.43
C PHE A 181 2.18 14.64 6.23
N ASN A 182 2.58 13.51 6.80
CA ASN A 182 3.88 13.30 7.40
C ASN A 182 4.40 11.94 6.91
N GLN A 183 5.28 12.01 5.92
CA GLN A 183 5.90 10.87 5.24
C GLN A 183 4.87 9.88 4.66
N PRO A 184 4.10 10.30 3.63
CA PRO A 184 3.19 9.38 2.97
C PRO A 184 3.96 8.31 2.19
N THR A 185 3.63 7.04 2.40
CA THR A 185 4.40 5.90 1.88
C THR A 185 3.77 5.25 0.65
N ASP A 186 2.45 5.33 0.50
CA ASP A 186 1.75 4.70 -0.61
C ASP A 186 0.44 5.41 -0.95
N VAL A 187 -0.01 5.22 -2.18
CA VAL A 187 -1.22 5.82 -2.73
C VAL A 187 -1.88 4.89 -3.74
N VAL A 188 -3.18 4.67 -3.58
CA VAL A 188 -4.02 3.94 -4.56
C VAL A 188 -5.25 4.77 -4.93
N ILE A 189 -5.83 4.51 -6.10
CA ILE A 189 -7.01 5.23 -6.58
C ILE A 189 -8.26 4.37 -6.41
N ASP A 190 -9.24 4.88 -5.67
CA ASP A 190 -10.62 4.36 -5.70
C ASP A 190 -11.37 5.04 -6.84
N LYS A 191 -11.42 4.35 -7.99
CA LYS A 191 -12.09 4.84 -9.21
C LYS A 191 -13.61 4.99 -9.05
N GLU A 192 -14.23 4.27 -8.12
CA GLU A 192 -15.68 4.39 -7.87
C GLU A 192 -16.06 5.75 -7.33
N THR A 193 -15.19 6.30 -6.48
CA THR A 193 -15.45 7.58 -5.83
C THR A 193 -14.52 8.70 -6.27
N ASP A 194 -13.66 8.41 -7.24
CA ASP A 194 -12.64 9.31 -7.74
C ASP A 194 -11.81 9.92 -6.58
N SER A 195 -11.29 9.03 -5.73
CA SER A 195 -10.52 9.38 -4.53
C SER A 195 -9.14 8.76 -4.57
N LEU A 196 -8.15 9.49 -4.05
CA LEU A 196 -6.90 8.93 -3.59
C LEU A 196 -7.13 8.31 -2.21
N ILE A 197 -6.58 7.14 -1.97
CA ILE A 197 -6.41 6.55 -0.65
C ILE A 197 -4.91 6.58 -0.36
N ILE A 198 -4.53 7.26 0.71
CA ILE A 198 -3.14 7.65 0.98
C ILE A 198 -2.76 7.11 2.35
N CYS A 199 -1.61 6.48 2.39
CA CYS A 199 -0.98 6.01 3.60
C CYS A 199 -0.12 7.13 4.19
N ASP A 200 -0.42 7.57 5.41
CA ASP A 200 0.24 8.73 6.05
C ASP A 200 0.96 8.28 7.33
N CYS A 201 2.13 7.66 7.15
CA CYS A 201 2.61 6.67 8.11
C CYS A 201 3.05 7.26 9.46
N LYS A 202 3.69 8.44 9.48
CA LYS A 202 4.09 9.08 10.74
C LYS A 202 2.90 9.60 11.54
N ASN A 203 1.73 9.72 10.90
CA ASN A 203 0.49 10.08 11.56
C ASN A 203 -0.38 8.85 11.89
N ASP A 204 0.12 7.62 11.69
CA ASP A 204 -0.57 6.35 11.94
C ASP A 204 -2.00 6.32 11.37
N ARG A 205 -2.16 6.83 10.14
CA ARG A 205 -3.48 6.99 9.51
C ARG A 205 -3.50 6.69 8.01
N VAL A 206 -4.70 6.37 7.54
CA VAL A 206 -5.06 6.33 6.12
C VAL A 206 -6.01 7.50 5.83
N VAL A 207 -5.69 8.29 4.82
CA VAL A 207 -6.47 9.45 4.40
C VAL A 207 -7.12 9.19 3.05
N ARG A 208 -8.39 9.54 2.93
CA ARG A 208 -9.10 9.60 1.65
C ARG A 208 -9.11 11.04 1.15
N TRP A 209 -8.73 11.26 -0.09
CA TRP A 209 -8.67 12.60 -0.70
C TRP A 209 -9.40 12.61 -2.04
N LEU A 210 -10.45 13.42 -2.18
CA LEU A 210 -11.20 13.51 -3.44
C LEU A 210 -10.36 14.19 -4.53
N ARG A 211 -10.34 13.62 -5.73
CA ARG A 211 -9.61 14.18 -6.90
C ARG A 211 -10.39 15.30 -7.60
N ARG A 212 -11.52 15.72 -7.05
CA ARG A 212 -12.37 16.78 -7.60
C ARG A 212 -11.73 18.15 -7.40
N SER A 213 -11.90 19.02 -8.40
CA SER A 213 -11.47 20.41 -8.35
C SER A 213 -12.00 21.12 -7.09
N GLY A 214 -11.12 21.83 -6.37
CA GLY A 214 -11.45 22.58 -5.15
C GLY A 214 -11.28 21.80 -3.84
N THR A 215 -10.96 20.50 -3.88
CA THR A 215 -10.62 19.74 -2.66
C THR A 215 -9.26 20.18 -2.12
N THR A 216 -9.22 20.68 -0.88
CA THR A 216 -7.99 21.18 -0.23
C THR A 216 -7.60 20.39 1.01
N GLN A 217 -8.44 19.45 1.45
CA GLN A 217 -8.27 18.66 2.67
C GLN A 217 -8.77 17.23 2.44
N GLY A 218 -8.15 16.28 3.14
CA GLY A 218 -8.54 14.88 3.18
C GLY A 218 -9.50 14.56 4.32
N GLU A 219 -10.11 13.38 4.22
CA GLU A 219 -10.92 12.76 5.25
C GLU A 219 -10.09 11.62 5.87
N ILE A 220 -9.97 11.60 7.20
CA ILE A 220 -9.31 10.49 7.91
C ILE A 220 -10.22 9.27 7.81
N PHE A 221 -9.73 8.24 7.11
CA PHE A 221 -10.46 7.00 6.89
C PHE A 221 -10.20 5.98 8.01
N ILE A 222 -8.92 5.83 8.41
CA ILE A 222 -8.45 4.96 9.49
C ILE A 222 -7.37 5.73 10.27
N ASP A 223 -7.36 5.68 11.60
CA ASP A 223 -6.45 6.45 12.48
C ASP A 223 -5.74 5.60 13.56
N THR A 224 -5.72 4.28 13.37
CA THR A 224 -5.16 3.33 14.34
C THR A 224 -4.16 2.35 13.72
N ILE A 225 -3.55 2.70 12.59
CA ILE A 225 -2.71 1.79 11.80
C ILE A 225 -1.45 2.50 11.33
N ALA A 226 -0.28 1.90 11.54
CA ALA A 226 0.98 2.48 11.08
C ALA A 226 0.94 2.77 9.58
N CYS A 227 0.35 1.83 8.82
CA CYS A 227 0.20 1.84 7.39
C CYS A 227 1.54 1.95 6.65
N TRP A 228 1.79 1.05 5.70
CA TRP A 228 2.87 1.23 4.73
C TRP A 228 2.39 1.05 3.31
N GLY A 229 1.90 -0.15 2.99
CA GLY A 229 1.38 -0.51 1.69
C GLY A 229 -0.14 -0.54 1.69
N LEU A 230 -0.71 -0.17 0.54
CA LEU A 230 -2.14 -0.16 0.29
C LEU A 230 -2.48 -1.11 -0.87
N GLY A 231 -3.60 -1.82 -0.73
CA GLY A 231 -4.16 -2.64 -1.80
C GLY A 231 -5.67 -2.46 -1.89
N MET A 232 -6.21 -2.20 -3.08
CA MET A 232 -7.66 -2.14 -3.28
C MET A 232 -8.14 -3.45 -3.92
N GLY A 233 -8.95 -4.22 -3.20
CA GLY A 233 -9.60 -5.41 -3.75
C GLY A 233 -10.97 -5.10 -4.39
N ASP A 234 -11.47 -6.01 -5.22
CA ASP A 234 -12.64 -5.79 -6.10
C ASP A 234 -14.00 -5.63 -5.42
N GLN A 235 -14.10 -5.89 -4.12
CA GLN A 235 -15.29 -5.56 -3.32
C GLN A 235 -15.14 -4.21 -2.61
N ARG A 236 -14.22 -3.36 -3.10
CA ARG A 236 -13.82 -2.09 -2.46
C ARG A 236 -13.32 -2.28 -1.02
N ASN A 237 -12.78 -3.46 -0.74
CA ASN A 237 -12.08 -3.71 0.51
C ASN A 237 -10.70 -3.08 0.39
N LEU A 238 -10.37 -2.20 1.34
CA LEU A 238 -9.02 -1.69 1.48
C LEU A 238 -8.20 -2.68 2.28
N TYR A 239 -7.04 -3.04 1.76
CA TYR A 239 -6.02 -3.80 2.46
C TYR A 239 -4.91 -2.83 2.82
N VAL A 240 -4.41 -2.96 4.04
CA VAL A 240 -3.36 -2.08 4.59
C VAL A 240 -2.36 -2.95 5.32
N SER A 241 -1.08 -2.80 5.03
CA SER A 241 -0.04 -3.43 5.84
C SER A 241 0.30 -2.57 7.06
N ASP A 242 0.46 -3.21 8.22
CA ASP A 242 0.88 -2.59 9.48
C ASP A 242 2.24 -3.19 9.87
N PRO A 243 3.36 -2.57 9.45
CA PRO A 243 4.69 -3.09 9.75
C PRO A 243 5.01 -3.07 11.24
N LYS A 244 4.40 -2.19 12.05
CA LYS A 244 4.60 -2.16 13.51
C LYS A 244 4.03 -3.39 14.21
N LYS A 245 3.08 -4.09 13.58
CA LYS A 245 2.41 -5.27 14.12
C LYS A 245 2.63 -6.53 13.28
N ASP A 246 3.50 -6.47 12.28
CA ASP A 246 3.81 -7.58 11.36
C ASP A 246 2.54 -8.24 10.79
N GLU A 247 1.59 -7.42 10.33
CA GLU A 247 0.29 -7.90 9.87
C GLU A 247 -0.24 -7.13 8.65
N VAL A 248 -1.20 -7.75 7.96
CA VAL A 248 -2.01 -7.09 6.93
C VAL A 248 -3.47 -7.14 7.37
N ARG A 249 -4.12 -5.98 7.33
CA ARG A 249 -5.54 -5.82 7.69
C ARG A 249 -6.40 -5.53 6.46
N ARG A 250 -7.59 -6.10 6.44
CA ARG A 250 -8.67 -5.80 5.49
C ARG A 250 -9.74 -4.96 6.15
N TYR A 251 -10.10 -3.85 5.53
CA TYR A 251 -11.15 -2.92 5.93
C TYR A 251 -12.27 -2.94 4.88
N PRO A 252 -13.50 -3.28 5.27
CA PRO A 252 -14.66 -3.02 4.43
C PRO A 252 -14.80 -1.52 4.17
N ILE A 253 -15.36 -1.15 3.01
CA ILE A 253 -15.57 0.26 2.71
C ILE A 253 -16.43 0.95 3.76
N GLY A 254 -15.98 2.12 4.23
CA GLY A 254 -16.63 2.88 5.31
C GLY A 254 -16.44 2.29 6.70
N GLY A 255 -15.80 1.13 6.82
CA GLY A 255 -15.47 0.49 8.09
C GLY A 255 -14.15 1.01 8.67
N LYS A 256 -14.17 1.38 9.95
CA LYS A 256 -12.96 1.79 10.70
C LYS A 256 -12.21 0.61 11.32
N ASN A 257 -12.86 -0.55 11.42
CA ASN A 257 -12.30 -1.74 12.07
C ASN A 257 -11.78 -2.73 11.02
N GLY A 258 -10.47 -2.99 11.05
CA GLY A 258 -9.81 -3.93 10.15
C GLY A 258 -9.75 -5.34 10.72
N THR A 259 -9.92 -6.35 9.87
CA THR A 259 -9.69 -7.77 10.20
C THR A 259 -8.29 -8.19 9.73
N ILE A 260 -7.53 -8.91 10.56
CA ILE A 260 -6.24 -9.47 10.16
C ILE A 260 -6.46 -10.56 9.10
N VAL A 261 -5.75 -10.45 7.98
CA VAL A 261 -5.84 -11.38 6.84
C VAL A 261 -4.50 -12.00 6.44
N ALA A 262 -3.38 -11.49 6.97
CA ALA A 262 -2.06 -12.11 6.89
C ALA A 262 -1.20 -11.67 8.09
N GLY A 263 -0.28 -12.52 8.55
CA GLY A 263 0.58 -12.23 9.69
C GLY A 263 -0.16 -12.14 11.03
N GLY A 264 0.24 -11.21 11.89
CA GLY A 264 -0.39 -10.97 13.20
C GLY A 264 -0.01 -11.94 14.31
N ASN A 265 0.97 -12.82 14.08
CA ASN A 265 1.52 -13.76 15.07
C ASN A 265 2.95 -13.40 15.47
N GLY A 266 3.24 -12.10 15.45
CA GLY A 266 4.57 -11.53 15.71
C GLY A 266 5.55 -11.69 14.56
N LYS A 267 6.67 -10.99 14.71
CA LYS A 267 7.81 -11.02 13.79
C LYS A 267 8.46 -12.40 13.71
N GLY A 268 8.62 -12.93 12.50
CA GLY A 268 9.41 -14.15 12.29
C GLY A 268 9.23 -14.82 10.93
N PRO A 269 9.99 -15.90 10.65
CA PRO A 269 9.97 -16.60 9.36
C PRO A 269 8.87 -17.67 9.25
N GLY A 270 8.04 -17.87 10.29
CA GLY A 270 6.93 -18.82 10.25
C GLY A 270 5.94 -18.51 9.12
N LEU A 271 5.13 -19.48 8.69
CA LEU A 271 4.15 -19.29 7.60
C LEU A 271 2.95 -18.44 8.02
N ASN A 272 2.73 -18.26 9.32
CA ASN A 272 1.71 -17.37 9.90
C ASN A 272 2.32 -16.06 10.46
N GLN A 273 3.61 -15.81 10.22
CA GLN A 273 4.35 -14.63 10.66
C GLN A 273 4.80 -13.80 9.45
N LEU A 274 5.05 -12.52 9.69
CA LEU A 274 5.65 -11.58 8.74
C LEU A 274 6.79 -10.85 9.45
N ASN A 275 7.62 -10.12 8.70
CA ASN A 275 8.69 -9.27 9.20
C ASN A 275 8.88 -8.11 8.22
N SER A 276 8.41 -6.92 8.62
CA SER A 276 8.32 -5.73 7.76
C SER A 276 7.49 -5.96 6.49
N PRO A 277 6.16 -6.20 6.61
CA PRO A 277 5.27 -6.25 5.47
C PRO A 277 5.05 -4.87 4.86
N ASN A 278 5.92 -4.48 3.93
CA ASN A 278 5.89 -3.13 3.36
C ASN A 278 4.93 -3.02 2.17
N TYR A 279 4.92 -4.00 1.27
CA TYR A 279 4.07 -3.94 0.08
C TYR A 279 3.02 -5.04 0.09
N ILE A 280 1.85 -4.75 -0.46
CA ILE A 280 0.75 -5.70 -0.53
C ILE A 280 0.02 -5.62 -1.87
N PHE A 281 -0.63 -6.73 -2.22
CA PHE A 281 -1.57 -6.80 -3.33
C PHE A 281 -2.72 -7.72 -2.93
N ALA A 282 -3.94 -7.34 -3.30
CA ALA A 282 -5.12 -8.17 -3.07
C ALA A 282 -5.94 -8.30 -4.36
N ASN A 283 -6.37 -9.51 -4.68
CA ASN A 283 -7.18 -9.78 -5.88
C ASN A 283 -8.68 -9.92 -5.56
N ARG A 284 -9.49 -10.14 -6.61
CA ARG A 284 -10.95 -10.31 -6.50
C ARG A 284 -11.36 -11.47 -5.57
N GLN A 285 -10.53 -12.49 -5.47
CA GLN A 285 -10.75 -13.67 -4.63
C GLN A 285 -10.34 -13.45 -3.16
N GLN A 286 -9.98 -12.21 -2.79
CA GLN A 286 -9.45 -11.86 -1.46
C GLN A 286 -8.19 -12.66 -1.10
N THR A 287 -7.43 -13.07 -2.11
CA THR A 287 -6.08 -13.58 -1.90
C THR A 287 -5.18 -12.38 -1.69
N VAL A 288 -4.41 -12.40 -0.61
CA VAL A 288 -3.49 -11.34 -0.22
C VAL A 288 -2.08 -11.82 -0.49
N TYR A 289 -1.31 -10.99 -1.16
CA TYR A 289 0.13 -11.11 -1.29
C TYR A 289 0.74 -10.02 -0.42
N ALA A 290 1.82 -10.36 0.28
CA ALA A 290 2.59 -9.40 1.08
C ALA A 290 4.07 -9.63 0.81
N SER A 291 4.82 -8.54 0.69
CA SER A 291 6.26 -8.63 0.86
C SER A 291 6.51 -9.00 2.30
N ASP A 292 7.44 -9.92 2.52
CA ASP A 292 7.93 -10.25 3.84
C ASP A 292 9.39 -9.83 3.84
N SER A 293 9.59 -8.51 3.76
CA SER A 293 10.81 -7.87 3.24
C SER A 293 12.05 -8.36 3.98
N ARG A 294 12.02 -8.36 5.31
CA ARG A 294 13.14 -8.78 6.16
C ARG A 294 13.26 -10.29 6.35
N ASN A 295 12.32 -11.07 5.81
CA ASN A 295 12.48 -12.51 5.61
C ASN A 295 12.84 -12.86 4.15
N HIS A 296 13.09 -11.85 3.31
CA HIS A 296 13.58 -12.00 1.94
C HIS A 296 12.69 -12.93 1.08
N ARG A 297 11.38 -12.75 1.20
CA ARG A 297 10.39 -13.55 0.47
C ARG A 297 9.13 -12.76 0.16
N VAL A 298 8.33 -13.27 -0.77
CA VAL A 298 6.94 -12.82 -0.98
C VAL A 298 6.02 -13.94 -0.57
N MET A 299 5.02 -13.60 0.24
CA MET A 299 4.09 -14.55 0.82
C MET A 299 2.68 -14.32 0.29
N LYS A 300 1.90 -15.40 0.15
CA LYS A 300 0.53 -15.40 -0.34
C LYS A 300 -0.40 -16.08 0.67
N TRP A 301 -1.51 -15.43 1.01
CA TRP A 301 -2.61 -15.99 1.79
C TRP A 301 -3.87 -16.07 0.96
N HIS A 302 -4.49 -17.24 0.94
CA HIS A 302 -5.87 -17.36 0.48
C HIS A 302 -6.82 -16.80 1.54
N LYS A 303 -8.04 -16.46 1.13
CA LYS A 303 -9.08 -15.98 2.02
C LYS A 303 -9.25 -16.94 3.22
N ASP A 304 -9.25 -16.37 4.42
CA ASP A 304 -9.45 -17.06 5.70
C ASP A 304 -8.37 -18.12 6.06
N ALA A 305 -7.26 -18.20 5.30
CA ALA A 305 -6.14 -19.08 5.58
C ALA A 305 -5.43 -18.70 6.90
N LYS A 306 -5.00 -19.71 7.66
CA LYS A 306 -4.24 -19.50 8.91
C LYS A 306 -2.73 -19.35 8.69
N GLU A 307 -2.25 -19.89 7.59
CA GLU A 307 -0.86 -19.84 7.17
C GLU A 307 -0.79 -19.42 5.70
N GLY A 308 0.32 -18.79 5.35
CA GLY A 308 0.63 -18.36 4.00
C GLY A 308 1.49 -19.36 3.26
N ILE A 309 1.77 -19.03 2.00
CA ILE A 309 2.60 -19.80 1.10
C ILE A 309 3.69 -18.88 0.58
N ALA A 310 4.96 -19.27 0.73
CA ALA A 310 6.06 -18.57 0.07
C ALA A 310 5.96 -18.80 -1.44
N VAL A 311 5.74 -17.72 -2.19
CA VAL A 311 5.54 -17.76 -3.65
C VAL A 311 6.75 -17.26 -4.44
N ALA A 312 7.67 -16.58 -3.78
CA ALA A 312 8.98 -16.21 -4.29
C ALA A 312 9.99 -16.04 -3.14
N GLY A 313 11.27 -16.36 -3.38
CA GLY A 313 12.32 -16.32 -2.37
C GLY A 313 12.14 -17.37 -1.26
N GLY A 314 12.55 -17.04 -0.04
CA GLY A 314 12.41 -17.92 1.14
C GLY A 314 13.55 -18.92 1.34
N LEU A 315 14.63 -18.82 0.55
CA LEU A 315 15.87 -19.59 0.70
C LEU A 315 16.98 -18.75 1.34
N GLY A 316 16.60 -17.86 2.25
CA GLY A 316 17.48 -16.84 2.83
C GLY A 316 17.77 -15.67 1.88
N GLN A 317 18.46 -14.67 2.42
CA GLN A 317 18.94 -13.52 1.66
C GLN A 317 20.00 -13.95 0.64
N GLY A 318 19.91 -13.41 -0.58
CA GLY A 318 20.94 -13.61 -1.60
C GLY A 318 20.54 -13.04 -2.96
N ASN A 319 21.42 -13.23 -3.95
CA ASN A 319 21.27 -12.70 -5.30
C ASN A 319 21.05 -13.79 -6.37
N ALA A 320 21.00 -15.07 -5.99
CA ALA A 320 20.60 -16.14 -6.88
C ALA A 320 19.18 -15.89 -7.42
N LEU A 321 18.82 -16.46 -8.58
CA LEU A 321 17.46 -16.30 -9.13
C LEU A 321 16.38 -17.01 -8.29
N THR A 322 16.79 -17.87 -7.34
CA THR A 322 15.91 -18.53 -6.36
C THR A 322 15.81 -17.74 -5.05
N GLN A 323 16.60 -16.69 -4.87
CA GLN A 323 16.69 -15.88 -3.66
C GLN A 323 16.24 -14.44 -3.95
N LEU A 324 15.90 -13.74 -2.88
CA LEU A 324 15.60 -12.31 -2.90
C LEU A 324 16.45 -11.63 -1.83
N SER A 325 16.54 -10.30 -1.89
CA SER A 325 17.13 -9.46 -0.87
C SER A 325 16.28 -8.20 -0.71
N LEU A 326 15.53 -8.13 0.39
CA LEU A 326 14.65 -7.01 0.75
C LEU A 326 13.67 -6.66 -0.38
N PRO A 327 12.72 -7.56 -0.73
CA PRO A 327 11.74 -7.24 -1.76
C PRO A 327 10.75 -6.17 -1.26
N GLU A 328 10.81 -4.94 -1.76
CA GLU A 328 10.03 -3.80 -1.24
C GLU A 328 8.79 -3.44 -2.05
N GLY A 329 8.65 -3.95 -3.26
CA GLY A 329 7.51 -3.69 -4.12
C GLY A 329 7.25 -4.87 -5.05
N PHE A 330 6.00 -5.11 -5.40
CA PHE A 330 5.68 -6.12 -6.39
C PHE A 330 4.32 -5.89 -7.03
N PHE A 331 4.12 -6.52 -8.20
CA PHE A 331 2.87 -6.56 -8.92
C PHE A 331 2.50 -8.00 -9.21
N VAL A 332 1.20 -8.30 -9.19
CA VAL A 332 0.66 -9.60 -9.56
C VAL A 332 -0.26 -9.42 -10.76
N ASP A 333 0.05 -10.10 -11.86
CA ASP A 333 -0.79 -10.06 -13.05
C ASP A 333 -2.04 -10.96 -12.91
N THR A 334 -2.93 -10.92 -13.89
CA THR A 334 -4.15 -11.76 -13.90
C THR A 334 -3.88 -13.26 -13.98
N SER A 335 -2.70 -13.67 -14.44
CA SER A 335 -2.25 -15.07 -14.47
C SER A 335 -1.62 -15.51 -13.14
N GLY A 336 -1.46 -14.59 -12.18
CA GLY A 336 -0.82 -14.86 -10.89
C GLY A 336 0.71 -14.87 -10.96
N ASN A 337 1.30 -14.34 -12.02
CA ASN A 337 2.74 -14.13 -12.10
C ASN A 337 3.13 -12.92 -11.25
N LEU A 338 4.28 -13.02 -10.59
CA LEU A 338 4.82 -11.96 -9.73
C LEU A 338 5.91 -11.18 -10.46
N TYR A 339 5.91 -9.88 -10.25
CA TYR A 339 6.94 -8.96 -10.71
C TYR A 339 7.46 -8.24 -9.48
N ILE A 340 8.71 -8.45 -9.11
CA ILE A 340 9.23 -8.12 -7.78
C ILE A 340 10.38 -7.14 -7.93
N ALA A 341 10.30 -6.00 -7.25
CA ALA A 341 11.43 -5.13 -6.96
C ALA A 341 12.30 -5.85 -5.92
N ASP A 342 13.36 -6.49 -6.38
CA ASP A 342 14.37 -7.14 -5.55
C ASP A 342 15.41 -6.09 -5.14
N SER A 343 15.03 -5.25 -4.16
CA SER A 343 15.56 -3.89 -3.96
C SER A 343 17.05 -3.85 -3.67
N ALA A 344 17.52 -4.64 -2.71
CA ALA A 344 18.95 -4.69 -2.38
C ALA A 344 19.79 -5.40 -3.46
N ASN A 345 19.16 -6.07 -4.42
CA ASN A 345 19.82 -6.63 -5.60
C ASN A 345 19.70 -5.73 -6.86
N ASN A 346 19.09 -4.54 -6.74
CA ASN A 346 18.98 -3.54 -7.82
C ASN A 346 18.43 -4.11 -9.14
N ARG A 347 17.40 -4.97 -9.06
CA ARG A 347 16.78 -5.64 -10.21
C ARG A 347 15.27 -5.84 -10.04
N VAL A 348 14.57 -5.99 -11.17
CA VAL A 348 13.18 -6.44 -11.20
C VAL A 348 13.14 -7.88 -11.71
N LEU A 349 12.57 -8.78 -10.91
CA LEU A 349 12.39 -10.18 -11.26
C LEU A 349 10.95 -10.47 -11.65
N ARG A 350 10.75 -11.24 -12.72
CA ARG A 350 9.50 -11.92 -13.01
C ARG A 350 9.56 -13.36 -12.49
N TRP A 351 8.59 -13.75 -11.69
CA TRP A 351 8.41 -15.09 -11.16
C TRP A 351 7.08 -15.65 -11.67
N LEU A 352 7.15 -16.61 -12.60
CA LEU A 352 5.94 -17.23 -13.14
C LEU A 352 5.28 -18.11 -12.08
N GLN A 353 3.97 -18.29 -12.19
CA GLN A 353 3.25 -19.18 -11.28
C GLN A 353 3.90 -20.58 -11.25
N ALA A 354 4.13 -21.10 -10.05
CA ALA A 354 4.81 -22.38 -9.78
C ALA A 354 6.28 -22.49 -10.23
N ALA A 355 6.88 -21.43 -10.77
CA ALA A 355 8.33 -21.41 -11.03
C ALA A 355 9.12 -21.53 -9.72
N LYS A 356 10.35 -22.05 -9.81
CA LYS A 356 11.28 -22.17 -8.67
C LYS A 356 12.29 -21.03 -8.59
N GLN A 357 12.38 -20.23 -9.65
CA GLN A 357 13.29 -19.10 -9.76
C GLN A 357 12.66 -17.98 -10.60
N GLY A 358 13.12 -16.76 -10.39
CA GLY A 358 12.78 -15.60 -11.19
C GLY A 358 13.58 -15.50 -12.49
N THR A 359 13.21 -14.54 -13.32
CA THR A 359 13.96 -14.08 -14.48
C THR A 359 14.07 -12.57 -14.41
N VAL A 360 15.27 -12.01 -14.61
CA VAL A 360 15.47 -10.56 -14.63
C VAL A 360 14.76 -9.98 -15.86
N ILE A 361 13.96 -8.95 -15.64
CA ILE A 361 13.26 -8.24 -16.73
C ILE A 361 13.69 -6.78 -16.90
N ALA A 362 14.23 -6.17 -15.83
CA ALA A 362 14.83 -4.84 -15.85
C ALA A 362 15.88 -4.73 -14.73
N GLY A 363 16.89 -3.88 -14.91
CA GLY A 363 17.99 -3.73 -13.95
C GLY A 363 18.94 -4.92 -13.93
N GLY A 364 19.60 -5.16 -12.79
CA GLY A 364 20.60 -6.23 -12.64
C GLY A 364 21.96 -5.92 -13.26
N ASN A 365 22.19 -4.67 -13.68
CA ASN A 365 23.45 -4.18 -14.25
C ASN A 365 24.33 -3.46 -13.20
N GLY A 366 24.21 -3.88 -11.94
CA GLY A 366 24.81 -3.21 -10.79
C GLY A 366 23.99 -2.02 -10.28
N GLU A 367 24.34 -1.55 -9.09
CA GLU A 367 23.82 -0.31 -8.51
C GLU A 367 24.31 0.89 -9.34
N GLY A 368 23.42 1.84 -9.59
CA GLY A 368 23.80 3.09 -10.26
C GLY A 368 22.61 3.89 -10.77
N SER A 369 22.91 4.96 -11.52
CA SER A 369 21.92 5.91 -12.04
C SER A 369 21.78 5.88 -13.56
N ALA A 370 22.48 4.97 -14.25
CA ALA A 370 22.27 4.76 -15.68
C ALA A 370 20.83 4.31 -15.98
N VAL A 371 20.40 4.42 -17.24
CA VAL A 371 19.04 4.10 -17.68
C VAL A 371 18.67 2.62 -17.53
N ASN A 372 19.66 1.74 -17.36
CA ASN A 372 19.50 0.30 -17.16
C ASN A 372 19.97 -0.16 -15.77
N GLN A 373 20.18 0.79 -14.84
CA GLN A 373 20.58 0.56 -13.45
C GLN A 373 19.53 1.12 -12.50
N PHE A 374 19.50 0.55 -11.29
CA PHE A 374 18.65 1.00 -10.19
C PHE A 374 19.50 1.24 -8.95
N HIS A 375 18.93 1.98 -8.01
CA HIS A 375 19.43 2.08 -6.64
C HIS A 375 18.25 2.08 -5.67
N CYS A 376 18.03 0.94 -5.01
CA CYS A 376 16.97 0.72 -4.02
C CYS A 376 15.55 1.00 -4.52
N GLN A 377 15.17 0.37 -5.63
CA GLN A 377 13.83 0.50 -6.17
C GLN A 377 12.75 0.05 -5.17
N ARG A 378 11.61 0.75 -5.14
CA ARG A 378 10.49 0.51 -4.20
C ARG A 378 9.26 0.03 -4.97
N GLY A 379 8.23 0.86 -5.08
CA GLY A 379 7.01 0.53 -5.82
C GLY A 379 7.28 0.24 -7.29
N LEU A 380 6.51 -0.70 -7.85
CA LEU A 380 6.44 -0.93 -9.30
C LEU A 380 4.99 -1.10 -9.73
N PHE A 381 4.68 -0.75 -10.98
CA PHE A 381 3.32 -0.83 -11.51
C PHE A 381 3.36 -1.10 -13.03
N PHE A 382 2.32 -1.74 -13.55
CA PHE A 382 2.13 -1.94 -14.98
C PHE A 382 0.95 -1.14 -15.48
N ASP A 383 1.12 -0.40 -16.58
CA ASP A 383 -0.02 0.19 -17.28
C ASP A 383 -0.82 -0.87 -18.05
N ARG A 384 -1.97 -0.48 -18.59
CA ARG A 384 -2.83 -1.37 -19.40
C ARG A 384 -2.17 -1.87 -20.69
N HIS A 385 -1.08 -1.24 -21.13
CA HIS A 385 -0.31 -1.63 -22.31
C HIS A 385 0.80 -2.63 -21.96
N GLY A 386 1.04 -2.89 -20.68
CA GLY A 386 2.10 -3.78 -20.20
C GLY A 386 3.45 -3.08 -20.00
N ASN A 387 3.50 -1.76 -20.06
CA ASN A 387 4.72 -1.00 -19.74
C ASN A 387 4.98 -1.06 -18.23
N LEU A 388 6.23 -1.28 -17.85
CA LEU A 388 6.67 -1.35 -16.46
C LEU A 388 7.11 0.03 -15.98
N TYR A 389 6.60 0.47 -14.85
CA TYR A 389 7.01 1.68 -14.13
C TYR A 389 7.64 1.28 -12.81
N VAL A 390 8.81 1.83 -12.50
CA VAL A 390 9.58 1.49 -11.29
C VAL A 390 9.98 2.78 -10.59
N VAL A 391 9.63 2.90 -9.31
CA VAL A 391 10.18 3.94 -8.42
C VAL A 391 11.61 3.56 -8.07
N ASP A 392 12.57 4.30 -8.62
CA ASP A 392 14.00 4.17 -8.39
C ASP A 392 14.40 5.18 -7.30
N MET A 393 14.11 4.81 -6.05
CA MET A 393 13.97 5.73 -4.92
C MET A 393 15.23 6.55 -4.65
N THR A 394 16.40 5.91 -4.52
CA THR A 394 17.63 6.65 -4.19
C THR A 394 18.09 7.56 -5.33
N ASN A 395 17.71 7.22 -6.57
CA ASN A 395 17.89 8.05 -7.76
C ASN A 395 16.77 9.08 -7.95
N GLN A 396 15.78 9.12 -7.05
CA GLN A 396 14.74 10.15 -6.95
C GLN A 396 13.90 10.30 -8.23
N ARG A 397 13.62 9.18 -8.89
CA ARG A 397 12.97 9.14 -10.20
C ARG A 397 12.01 7.96 -10.34
N VAL A 398 11.13 8.05 -11.32
CA VAL A 398 10.38 6.90 -11.85
C VAL A 398 10.88 6.58 -13.25
N GLN A 399 11.29 5.34 -13.46
CA GLN A 399 11.69 4.82 -14.77
C GLN A 399 10.58 3.99 -15.40
N GLN A 400 10.35 4.20 -16.69
CA GLN A 400 9.43 3.41 -17.50
C GLN A 400 10.20 2.55 -18.50
N PHE A 401 9.85 1.26 -18.58
CA PHE A 401 10.40 0.29 -19.53
C PHE A 401 9.28 -0.20 -20.43
N SER A 402 9.47 -0.08 -21.74
CA SER A 402 8.41 -0.37 -22.71
C SER A 402 8.37 -1.86 -22.98
N ILE A 403 7.18 -2.43 -23.10
CA ILE A 403 7.05 -3.82 -23.57
C ILE A 403 7.48 -3.91 -25.05
N GLU A 404 8.20 -4.96 -25.41
CA GLU A 404 8.73 -5.22 -26.77
C GLU A 404 7.77 -6.01 -27.67
#